data_AF-A0A415INR7-F1
#
_entry.id   AF-A0A415INR7-F1
#
_cell.length_a   1.000
_cell.length_b   1.000
_cell.length_c   1.000
_cell.angle_alpha   90.00
_cell.angle_beta   90.00
_cell.angle_gamma   90.00
#
_symmetry.space_group_name_H-M   'P 1'
#
loop_
_entity.id
_entity.type
_entity.pdbx_description
1 polymer ?
#
loop_
_entity_poly.entity_id
_entity_poly.type
_entity_poly.pdbx_seq_one_letter_code
_entity_poly.pdbx_strand_id
1 'polypeptide(L)'
;MKKNVLTFISFIIGVTILLVACYEELDTERSKENVFMTYEEEVTAAREFYESMRDSKTRGVDADFKTESGMIANMEPLWGKQFAYRRKNKKIRTVEAVMDGSKRVVFMLPEVREKYKQTKDSRYKQSMTRLVVTTDLGTGEQQAFTMTIMPDLDYLEKTNFKPFYNTYVQKDKDFSGVILFHELDGYFANGWRYSDGRITHSIEGTTFSKEEIDRYKAQTRATKEECGLVDYYQLVEECKLWCYKNEFIEVCEEDYCYTYWEYVTSKWECRTVEVNESDGGYKPPVDTKKYGVPDRLASFFEKNEIGKGISKLDELFKDMLDKCRYSQMGAYMRENEFKMHGVRYNGDLPMGANGGVTSGAYLEFRDESALKSTTVEHEFFHMYQYAYGGPEYCTDVANRTAREFERQVFGDITLYIEKKGRFESKEDYTWGYNGFPYRECEAYQDWLREITNGGTEFPAEVDVVGYQKCLSYYSQYNIASGIKAGYECNASNFEPDCVNYILGVMYVNCK
;
A
#
# COMPACT_ATOMS: atom_id res chain seq x y z
N MET A 1 -37.15 -40.80 41.69
CA MET A 1 -35.80 -41.21 41.22
C MET A 1 -35.39 -40.59 39.88
N LYS A 2 -36.26 -40.43 38.87
CA LYS A 2 -35.88 -39.87 37.55
C LYS A 2 -35.43 -38.38 37.56
N LYS A 3 -35.94 -37.55 38.48
CA LYS A 3 -35.64 -36.10 38.51
C LYS A 3 -34.22 -35.79 39.01
N ASN A 4 -33.66 -36.62 39.90
CA ASN A 4 -32.33 -36.39 40.50
C ASN A 4 -31.19 -36.89 39.60
N VAL A 5 -31.47 -37.82 38.69
CA VAL A 5 -30.49 -38.30 37.71
C VAL A 5 -30.29 -37.27 36.60
N LEU A 6 -31.35 -36.58 36.18
CA LEU A 6 -31.27 -35.55 35.15
C LEU A 6 -30.45 -34.32 35.62
N THR A 7 -30.64 -33.89 36.86
CA THR A 7 -29.85 -32.79 37.44
C THR A 7 -28.37 -33.15 37.62
N PHE A 8 -28.07 -34.40 37.94
CA PHE A 8 -26.68 -34.86 38.08
C PHE A 8 -25.96 -34.93 36.72
N ILE A 9 -26.66 -35.34 35.66
CA ILE A 9 -26.11 -35.36 34.30
C ILE A 9 -25.89 -33.93 33.78
N SER A 10 -26.82 -33.01 34.00
CA SER A 10 -26.63 -31.59 33.63
C SER A 10 -25.46 -30.93 34.36
N PHE A 11 -25.22 -31.30 35.62
CA PHE A 11 -24.07 -30.81 36.39
C PHE A 11 -22.74 -31.32 35.83
N ILE A 12 -22.65 -32.61 35.48
CA ILE A 12 -21.44 -33.18 34.87
C ILE A 12 -21.16 -32.52 33.52
N ILE A 13 -22.16 -32.35 32.67
CA ILE A 13 -22.01 -31.71 31.35
C ILE A 13 -21.50 -30.27 31.50
N GLY A 14 -22.07 -29.49 32.43
CA GLY A 14 -21.63 -28.13 32.72
C GLY A 14 -20.18 -28.05 33.21
N VAL A 15 -19.75 -28.99 34.06
CA VAL A 15 -18.36 -29.05 34.54
C VAL A 15 -17.39 -29.44 33.42
N THR A 16 -17.75 -30.37 32.53
CA THR A 16 -16.92 -30.69 31.36
C THR A 16 -16.79 -29.52 30.39
N ILE A 17 -17.84 -28.73 30.15
CA ILE A 17 -17.77 -27.56 29.26
C ILE A 17 -16.86 -26.48 29.86
N LEU A 18 -16.92 -26.25 31.18
CA LEU A 18 -16.01 -25.34 31.88
C LEU A 18 -14.56 -25.82 31.84
N LEU A 19 -14.31 -27.13 31.95
CA LEU A 19 -12.97 -27.69 31.84
C LEU A 19 -12.41 -27.62 30.41
N VAL A 20 -13.25 -27.75 29.37
CA VAL A 20 -12.85 -27.56 27.96
C VAL A 20 -12.55 -26.09 27.67
N ALA A 21 -13.38 -25.15 28.16
CA ALA A 21 -13.14 -23.72 28.00
C ALA A 21 -11.86 -23.25 28.73
N CYS A 22 -11.60 -23.76 29.94
CA CYS A 22 -10.33 -23.50 30.64
C CYS A 22 -9.13 -24.16 29.95
N TYR A 23 -9.30 -25.25 29.19
CA TYR A 23 -8.22 -25.87 28.44
C TYR A 23 -7.83 -25.04 27.22
N GLU A 24 -8.80 -24.45 26.51
CA GLU A 24 -8.54 -23.48 25.44
C GLU A 24 -7.84 -22.23 25.98
N GLU A 25 -8.27 -21.69 27.13
CA GLU A 25 -7.62 -20.53 27.76
C GLU A 25 -6.18 -20.82 28.20
N LEU A 26 -5.93 -22.00 28.79
CA LEU A 26 -4.59 -22.45 29.18
C LEU A 26 -3.65 -22.70 27.99
N ASP A 27 -4.17 -23.18 26.85
CA ASP A 27 -3.38 -23.32 25.61
C ASP A 27 -3.03 -21.94 25.00
N THR A 28 -3.93 -20.96 25.08
CA THR A 28 -3.61 -19.57 24.66
C THR A 28 -2.56 -18.91 25.55
N GLU A 29 -2.58 -19.12 26.87
CA GLU A 29 -1.55 -18.53 27.76
C GLU A 29 -0.20 -19.26 27.68
N ARG A 30 -0.19 -20.57 27.40
CA ARG A 30 1.04 -21.37 27.24
C ARG A 30 1.79 -21.06 25.94
N SER A 31 1.15 -20.43 24.96
CA SER A 31 1.76 -20.02 23.69
C SER A 31 2.80 -18.88 23.80
N LYS A 32 2.93 -18.23 24.97
CA LYS A 32 3.92 -17.15 25.21
C LYS A 32 5.26 -17.63 25.78
N GLU A 33 5.43 -18.92 26.06
CA GLU A 33 6.75 -19.50 26.31
C GLU A 33 7.44 -19.75 24.97
N ASN A 34 8.66 -19.23 24.78
CA ASN A 34 9.48 -19.41 23.58
C ASN A 34 9.47 -20.88 23.10
N VAL A 35 8.58 -21.22 22.16
CA VAL A 35 8.53 -22.55 21.55
C VAL A 35 9.88 -22.76 20.88
N PHE A 36 10.62 -23.76 21.37
CA PHE A 36 11.91 -24.11 20.80
C PHE A 36 11.67 -24.78 19.45
N MET A 37 11.75 -23.99 18.39
CA MET A 37 11.65 -24.50 17.02
C MET A 37 12.98 -25.13 16.57
N THR A 38 12.87 -26.29 15.95
CA THR A 38 13.96 -26.95 15.24
C THR A 38 14.41 -26.12 14.04
N TYR A 39 15.55 -26.47 13.44
CA TYR A 39 16.05 -25.77 12.24
C TYR A 39 15.02 -25.80 11.12
N GLU A 40 14.45 -26.97 10.86
CA GLU A 40 13.50 -27.18 9.76
C GLU A 40 12.21 -26.40 9.99
N GLU A 41 11.68 -26.36 11.21
CA GLU A 41 10.46 -25.62 11.54
C GLU A 41 10.63 -24.12 11.33
N GLU A 42 11.75 -23.52 11.77
CA GLU A 42 11.99 -22.08 11.57
C GLU A 42 12.14 -21.72 10.09
N VAL A 43 12.89 -22.54 9.34
CA VAL A 43 13.10 -22.29 7.91
C VAL A 43 11.81 -22.50 7.13
N THR A 44 11.01 -23.50 7.49
CA THR A 44 9.69 -23.75 6.88
C THR A 44 8.73 -22.59 7.15
N ALA A 45 8.62 -22.14 8.40
CA ALA A 45 7.78 -21.00 8.77
C ALA A 45 8.21 -19.71 8.05
N ALA A 46 9.51 -19.44 7.96
CA ALA A 46 10.03 -18.28 7.23
C ALA A 46 9.72 -18.36 5.73
N ARG A 47 9.80 -19.56 5.16
CA ARG A 47 9.45 -19.81 3.76
C ARG A 47 7.97 -19.58 3.51
N GLU A 48 7.09 -20.16 4.32
CA GLU A 48 5.64 -19.98 4.21
C GLU A 48 5.26 -18.50 4.37
N PHE A 49 5.89 -17.78 5.31
CA PHE A 49 5.67 -16.35 5.48
C PHE A 49 6.07 -15.57 4.23
N TYR A 50 7.27 -15.78 3.70
CA TYR A 50 7.71 -15.19 2.42
C TYR A 50 6.76 -15.51 1.27
N GLU A 51 6.37 -16.78 1.11
CA GLU A 51 5.47 -17.24 0.04
C GLU A 51 4.06 -16.61 0.18
N SER A 52 3.59 -16.33 1.40
CA SER A 52 2.28 -15.69 1.62
C SER A 52 2.24 -14.20 1.27
N MET A 53 3.36 -13.49 1.38
CA MET A 53 3.48 -12.08 0.97
C MET A 53 3.77 -11.92 -0.51
N ARG A 54 4.17 -13.01 -1.18
CA ARG A 54 4.55 -12.98 -2.58
C ARG A 54 3.32 -13.02 -3.47
N ASP A 55 3.10 -11.97 -4.24
CA ASP A 55 2.02 -11.94 -5.22
C ASP A 55 2.31 -12.89 -6.39
N SER A 56 1.35 -13.77 -6.70
CA SER A 56 1.46 -14.84 -7.70
C SER A 56 1.81 -14.36 -9.12
N LYS A 57 1.61 -13.06 -9.40
CA LYS A 57 1.86 -12.41 -10.70
C LYS A 57 3.30 -11.94 -10.93
N THR A 58 4.18 -11.99 -9.92
CA THR A 58 5.58 -11.51 -10.02
C THR A 58 6.54 -12.41 -10.80
N ARG A 59 6.05 -13.47 -11.46
CA ARG A 59 6.91 -14.28 -12.34
C ARG A 59 7.27 -13.51 -13.61
N GLY A 60 8.47 -12.94 -13.66
CA GLY A 60 9.37 -12.87 -14.82
C GLY A 60 8.89 -12.27 -16.16
N VAL A 61 7.65 -11.81 -16.29
CA VAL A 61 7.11 -11.26 -17.54
C VAL A 61 7.21 -9.73 -17.57
N ASP A 62 7.17 -9.06 -16.41
CA ASP A 62 7.24 -7.58 -16.29
C ASP A 62 8.44 -7.04 -15.48
N ALA A 63 9.34 -7.91 -15.00
CA ALA A 63 10.50 -7.46 -14.23
C ALA A 63 11.49 -6.72 -15.16
N ASP A 64 11.58 -5.39 -15.02
CA ASP A 64 12.55 -4.60 -15.77
C ASP A 64 13.97 -4.85 -15.23
N PHE A 65 14.68 -5.76 -15.90
CA PHE A 65 16.10 -6.05 -15.70
C PHE A 65 17.03 -4.87 -16.00
N LYS A 66 16.54 -3.67 -16.25
CA LYS A 66 17.35 -2.45 -16.30
C LYS A 66 17.35 -1.69 -14.98
N THR A 67 16.50 -2.08 -14.03
CA THR A 67 16.36 -1.38 -12.73
C THR A 67 16.83 -2.24 -11.56
N GLU A 68 17.27 -1.60 -10.47
CA GLU A 68 17.57 -2.27 -9.19
C GLU A 68 16.40 -3.13 -8.73
N SER A 69 15.20 -2.53 -8.77
CA SER A 69 13.97 -3.12 -8.26
C SER A 69 13.61 -4.37 -9.05
N GLY A 70 13.58 -4.28 -10.39
CA GLY A 70 13.26 -5.44 -11.24
C GLY A 70 14.24 -6.58 -11.06
N MET A 71 15.53 -6.30 -10.86
CA MET A 71 16.53 -7.34 -10.62
C MET A 71 16.36 -8.02 -9.27
N ILE A 72 16.21 -7.25 -8.18
CA ILE A 72 16.02 -7.81 -6.84
C ILE A 72 14.69 -8.58 -6.76
N ALA A 73 13.62 -8.04 -7.37
CA ALA A 73 12.30 -8.69 -7.44
C ALA A 73 12.31 -10.03 -8.19
N ASN A 74 13.26 -10.23 -9.11
CA ASN A 74 13.41 -11.46 -9.86
C ASN A 74 14.26 -12.52 -9.13
N MET A 75 14.83 -12.20 -7.97
CA MET A 75 15.58 -13.18 -7.20
C MET A 75 14.67 -14.00 -6.29
N GLU A 76 15.06 -15.24 -6.05
CA GLU A 76 14.39 -16.22 -5.20
C GLU A 76 15.28 -16.69 -4.05
N PRO A 77 14.72 -16.91 -2.85
CA PRO A 77 15.47 -17.48 -1.75
C PRO A 77 15.78 -18.96 -1.99
N LEU A 78 17.04 -19.33 -1.76
CA LEU A 78 17.50 -20.70 -1.74
C LEU A 78 17.34 -21.29 -0.32
N TRP A 79 16.39 -22.20 -0.15
CA TRP A 79 16.00 -22.75 1.17
C TRP A 79 16.86 -23.91 1.70
N GLY A 80 17.84 -24.40 0.93
CA GLY A 80 18.71 -25.51 1.35
C GLY A 80 19.59 -25.16 2.56
N LYS A 81 20.00 -26.14 3.36
CA LYS A 81 20.87 -25.95 4.56
C LYS A 81 22.17 -25.21 4.31
N GLN A 82 22.68 -25.28 3.09
CA GLN A 82 23.89 -24.59 2.66
C GLN A 82 23.65 -23.11 2.33
N PHE A 83 22.40 -22.69 2.15
CA PHE A 83 22.00 -21.36 1.69
C PHE A 83 21.13 -20.59 2.70
N ALA A 84 20.47 -21.29 3.61
CA ALA A 84 19.62 -20.72 4.65
C ALA A 84 20.25 -20.83 6.04
N TYR A 85 20.09 -19.78 6.85
CA TYR A 85 20.74 -19.66 8.14
C TYR A 85 19.80 -19.04 9.18
N ARG A 86 19.83 -19.59 10.40
CA ARG A 86 19.14 -19.01 11.55
C ARG A 86 20.09 -18.13 12.36
N ARG A 87 19.62 -16.97 12.80
CA ARG A 87 20.32 -16.11 13.76
C ARG A 87 19.33 -15.54 14.78
N LYS A 88 19.84 -15.06 15.91
CA LYS A 88 19.03 -14.37 16.92
C LYS A 88 19.88 -13.42 17.74
N ASN A 89 19.24 -12.37 18.23
CA ASN A 89 19.75 -11.55 19.32
C ASN A 89 18.70 -11.53 20.46
N LYS A 90 18.77 -10.56 21.38
CA LYS A 90 17.83 -10.46 22.51
C LYS A 90 16.40 -10.06 22.11
N LYS A 91 16.22 -9.40 20.97
CA LYS A 91 14.95 -8.82 20.54
C LYS A 91 14.33 -9.53 19.33
N ILE A 92 15.17 -9.98 18.41
CA ILE A 92 14.72 -10.53 17.12
C ILE A 92 15.38 -11.87 16.83
N ARG A 93 14.62 -12.74 16.16
CA ARG A 93 15.10 -13.95 15.49
C ARG A 93 15.06 -13.72 13.99
N THR A 94 16.01 -14.26 13.25
CA THR A 94 16.02 -14.17 11.79
C THR A 94 16.29 -15.51 11.12
N VAL A 95 15.63 -15.70 9.98
CA VAL A 95 16.02 -16.66 8.96
C VAL A 95 16.51 -15.87 7.76
N GLU A 96 17.75 -16.13 7.35
CA GLU A 96 18.35 -15.51 6.17
C GLU A 96 18.59 -16.57 5.11
N ALA A 97 18.17 -16.31 3.86
CA ALA A 97 18.40 -17.21 2.73
C ALA A 97 19.11 -16.47 1.60
N VAL A 98 20.13 -17.08 0.99
CA VAL A 98 20.78 -16.53 -0.22
C VAL A 98 19.74 -16.36 -1.32
N MET A 99 19.73 -15.20 -1.97
CA MET A 99 18.86 -14.91 -3.10
C MET A 99 19.60 -15.18 -4.41
N ASP A 100 18.92 -15.83 -5.35
CA ASP A 100 19.46 -16.12 -6.69
C ASP A 100 18.41 -15.84 -7.77
N GLY A 101 18.85 -15.33 -8.92
CA GLY A 101 17.97 -14.89 -10.00
C GLY A 101 18.29 -15.58 -11.32
N SER A 102 17.45 -15.36 -12.33
CA SER A 102 17.68 -15.89 -13.69
C SER A 102 18.94 -15.32 -14.38
N LYS A 103 19.48 -14.21 -13.87
CA LYS A 103 20.74 -13.60 -14.30
C LYS A 103 21.63 -13.39 -13.08
N ARG A 104 22.94 -13.54 -13.26
CA ARG A 104 23.89 -13.23 -12.19
C ARG A 104 24.14 -11.72 -12.17
N VAL A 105 23.78 -11.10 -11.04
CA VAL A 105 23.93 -9.66 -10.80
C VAL A 105 24.90 -9.44 -9.65
N VAL A 106 25.88 -8.56 -9.85
CA VAL A 106 26.85 -8.18 -8.82
C VAL A 106 26.85 -6.67 -8.63
N PHE A 107 26.46 -6.22 -7.45
CA PHE A 107 26.50 -4.81 -7.06
C PHE A 107 27.91 -4.46 -6.57
N MET A 108 28.52 -3.42 -7.13
CA MET A 108 29.91 -3.06 -6.77
C MET A 108 30.02 -1.58 -6.42
N LEU A 109 30.78 -1.31 -5.36
CA LEU A 109 31.19 0.04 -5.02
C LEU A 109 32.13 0.60 -6.11
N PRO A 110 32.15 1.94 -6.32
CA PRO A 110 32.92 2.56 -7.39
C PRO A 110 34.41 2.15 -7.41
N GLU A 111 35.05 2.09 -6.24
CA GLU A 111 36.45 1.71 -6.06
C GLU A 111 36.73 0.25 -6.44
N VAL A 112 35.84 -0.67 -6.08
CA VAL A 112 35.93 -2.11 -6.43
C VAL A 112 35.76 -2.28 -7.93
N ARG A 113 34.80 -1.55 -8.52
CA ARG A 113 34.59 -1.52 -9.96
C ARG A 113 35.84 -1.07 -10.72
N GLU A 114 36.44 0.05 -10.31
CA GLU A 114 37.64 0.56 -11.00
C GLU A 114 38.82 -0.42 -10.86
N LYS A 115 38.98 -1.05 -9.70
CA LYS A 115 39.97 -2.13 -9.51
C LYS A 115 39.71 -3.31 -10.44
N TYR A 116 38.47 -3.78 -10.55
CA TYR A 116 38.12 -4.87 -11.46
C TYR A 116 38.32 -4.49 -12.93
N LYS A 117 37.99 -3.25 -13.33
CA LYS A 117 38.24 -2.77 -14.70
C LYS A 117 39.74 -2.81 -15.06
N GLN A 118 40.60 -2.43 -14.13
CA GLN A 118 42.06 -2.40 -14.31
C GLN A 118 42.69 -3.80 -14.30
N THR A 119 42.28 -4.66 -13.37
CA THR A 119 42.93 -5.96 -13.12
C THR A 119 42.27 -7.11 -13.86
N LYS A 120 40.98 -7.00 -14.16
CA LYS A 120 40.10 -8.09 -14.63
C LYS A 120 40.05 -9.30 -13.69
N ASP A 121 40.47 -9.14 -12.44
CA ASP A 121 40.47 -10.21 -11.45
C ASP A 121 39.04 -10.48 -10.96
N SER A 122 38.51 -11.65 -11.29
CA SER A 122 37.13 -12.03 -10.98
C SER A 122 36.83 -12.09 -9.49
N ARG A 123 37.84 -12.13 -8.62
CA ARG A 123 37.65 -12.15 -7.17
C ARG A 123 37.03 -10.86 -6.63
N TYR A 124 37.13 -9.75 -7.37
CA TYR A 124 36.45 -8.49 -7.03
C TYR A 124 34.96 -8.46 -7.41
N LYS A 125 34.46 -9.44 -8.17
CA LYS A 125 33.03 -9.57 -8.53
C LYS A 125 32.22 -10.15 -7.35
N GLN A 126 32.13 -9.44 -6.23
CA GLN A 126 31.50 -9.94 -5.01
C GLN A 126 30.48 -8.97 -4.40
N SER A 127 29.23 -9.43 -4.36
CA SER A 127 28.15 -8.93 -3.50
C SER A 127 27.25 -10.11 -3.14
N MET A 128 26.43 -9.97 -2.10
CA MET A 128 25.47 -11.01 -1.72
C MET A 128 24.15 -10.39 -1.31
N THR A 129 23.08 -10.81 -1.96
CA THR A 129 21.70 -10.49 -1.57
C THR A 129 21.13 -11.68 -0.80
N ARG A 130 20.46 -11.38 0.32
CA ARG A 130 19.74 -12.37 1.13
C ARG A 130 18.32 -11.92 1.36
N LEU A 131 17.37 -12.86 1.35
CA LEU A 131 16.10 -12.67 2.04
C LEU A 131 16.39 -12.67 3.52
N VAL A 132 15.77 -11.76 4.26
CA VAL A 132 15.77 -11.74 5.72
C VAL A 132 14.33 -11.77 6.17
N VAL A 133 13.93 -12.86 6.82
CA VAL A 133 12.67 -12.94 7.56
C VAL A 133 13.00 -12.72 9.03
N THR A 134 12.47 -11.66 9.62
CA THR A 134 12.65 -11.39 11.05
C THR A 134 11.37 -11.71 11.81
N THR A 135 11.52 -12.18 13.04
CA THR A 135 10.44 -12.38 13.99
C THR A 135 10.80 -11.64 15.28
N ASP A 136 9.97 -10.70 15.70
CA ASP A 136 10.11 -10.05 17.00
C ASP A 136 9.79 -11.04 18.11
N LEU A 137 10.71 -11.20 19.07
CA LEU A 137 10.58 -12.19 20.14
C LEU A 137 9.61 -11.76 21.24
N GLY A 138 9.23 -10.49 21.31
CA GLY A 138 8.26 -9.96 22.27
C GLY A 138 6.83 -9.98 21.72
N THR A 139 6.63 -9.62 20.45
CA THR A 139 5.30 -9.53 19.83
C THR A 139 4.93 -10.72 18.95
N GLY A 140 5.92 -11.48 18.46
CA GLY A 140 5.73 -12.52 17.45
C GLY A 140 5.54 -11.99 16.03
N GLU A 141 5.58 -10.67 15.83
CA GLU A 141 5.40 -10.04 14.52
C GLU A 141 6.52 -10.44 13.56
N GLN A 142 6.14 -10.74 12.31
CA GLN A 142 7.06 -11.10 11.25
C GLN A 142 7.11 -10.01 10.18
N GLN A 143 8.29 -9.81 9.61
CA GLN A 143 8.52 -8.97 8.42
C GLN A 143 9.57 -9.64 7.55
N ALA A 144 9.50 -9.40 6.24
CA ALA A 144 10.53 -9.85 5.32
C ALA A 144 10.92 -8.78 4.31
N PHE A 145 12.21 -8.75 4.03
CA PHE A 145 12.85 -7.80 3.13
C PHE A 145 14.14 -8.45 2.59
N THR A 146 14.78 -7.84 1.60
CA THR A 146 16.08 -8.28 1.12
C THR A 146 17.20 -7.38 1.66
N MET A 147 18.38 -7.96 1.84
CA MET A 147 19.58 -7.30 2.31
C MET A 147 20.73 -7.60 1.35
N THR A 148 21.25 -6.58 0.70
CA THR A 148 22.38 -6.67 -0.23
C THR A 148 23.65 -6.14 0.43
N ILE A 149 24.65 -7.01 0.59
CA ILE A 149 25.96 -6.71 1.18
C ILE A 149 26.97 -6.44 0.07
N MET A 150 27.58 -5.25 0.10
CA MET A 150 28.58 -4.77 -0.84
C MET A 150 29.88 -4.42 -0.10
N PRO A 151 30.83 -5.37 0.00
CA PRO A 151 32.15 -5.12 0.56
C PRO A 151 32.90 -4.00 -0.17
N ASP A 152 33.67 -3.19 0.56
CA ASP A 152 34.64 -2.30 -0.07
C ASP A 152 35.93 -3.03 -0.48
N LEU A 153 36.80 -2.29 -1.16
CA LEU A 153 38.05 -2.83 -1.69
C LEU A 153 38.95 -3.39 -0.59
N ASP A 154 39.14 -2.63 0.49
CA ASP A 154 40.05 -2.98 1.58
C ASP A 154 39.55 -4.21 2.34
N TYR A 155 38.24 -4.30 2.60
CA TYR A 155 37.65 -5.45 3.28
C TYR A 155 37.70 -6.72 2.42
N LEU A 156 37.50 -6.62 1.09
CA LEU A 156 37.69 -7.77 0.18
C LEU A 156 39.11 -8.32 0.26
N GLU A 157 40.11 -7.45 0.18
CA GLU A 157 41.51 -7.86 0.21
C GLU A 157 41.92 -8.39 1.59
N LYS A 158 41.52 -7.70 2.67
CA LYS A 158 41.78 -8.09 4.07
C LYS A 158 41.20 -9.46 4.42
N THR A 159 40.01 -9.78 3.93
CA THR A 159 39.33 -11.07 4.17
C THR A 159 39.80 -12.18 3.23
N ASN A 160 40.81 -11.93 2.39
CA ASN A 160 41.24 -12.84 1.33
C ASN A 160 40.03 -13.30 0.49
N PHE A 161 39.18 -12.34 0.10
CA PHE A 161 38.02 -12.53 -0.75
C PHE A 161 36.95 -13.48 -0.17
N LYS A 162 36.78 -13.47 1.16
CA LYS A 162 35.72 -14.18 1.90
C LYS A 162 34.93 -13.22 2.80
N PRO A 163 34.14 -12.28 2.24
CA PRO A 163 33.62 -11.13 3.00
C PRO A 163 32.24 -11.38 3.67
N PHE A 164 31.59 -12.51 3.42
CA PHE A 164 30.16 -12.70 3.74
C PHE A 164 29.86 -13.31 5.12
N TYR A 165 30.65 -12.94 6.13
CA TYR A 165 30.41 -13.28 7.54
C TYR A 165 29.37 -12.37 8.22
N ASN A 166 28.95 -11.30 7.52
CA ASN A 166 27.99 -10.31 7.96
C ASN A 166 26.55 -10.84 7.83
N THR A 167 25.77 -10.73 8.89
CA THR A 167 24.36 -11.13 8.97
C THR A 167 23.49 -9.93 9.35
N TYR A 168 22.18 -10.06 9.31
CA TYR A 168 21.29 -8.98 9.72
C TYR A 168 21.52 -8.56 11.17
N VAL A 169 21.58 -9.54 12.09
CA VAL A 169 21.72 -9.29 13.53
C VAL A 169 23.15 -9.08 14.02
N GLN A 170 24.17 -9.44 13.21
CA GLN A 170 25.57 -9.35 13.61
C GLN A 170 26.45 -8.92 12.43
N LYS A 171 27.23 -7.86 12.63
CA LYS A 171 28.27 -7.42 11.68
C LYS A 171 29.64 -7.87 12.16
N ASP A 172 30.53 -8.14 11.22
CA ASP A 172 31.95 -8.31 11.48
C ASP A 172 32.49 -6.97 12.01
N LYS A 173 33.35 -7.04 13.04
CA LYS A 173 33.94 -5.86 13.68
C LYS A 173 34.83 -5.08 12.73
N ASP A 174 35.33 -5.74 11.69
CA ASP A 174 36.19 -5.12 10.69
C ASP A 174 35.44 -4.83 9.38
N PHE A 175 34.12 -5.03 9.33
CA PHE A 175 33.34 -4.83 8.11
C PHE A 175 33.42 -3.38 7.64
N SER A 176 33.86 -3.21 6.40
CA SER A 176 33.82 -1.94 5.69
C SER A 176 33.19 -2.16 4.31
N GLY A 177 32.29 -1.26 3.93
CA GLY A 177 31.43 -1.43 2.76
C GLY A 177 30.04 -0.84 2.95
N VAL A 178 29.10 -1.29 2.13
CA VAL A 178 27.71 -0.82 2.13
C VAL A 178 26.76 -1.99 2.29
N ILE A 179 25.66 -1.76 3.03
CA ILE A 179 24.53 -2.69 3.10
C ILE A 179 23.28 -1.93 2.68
N LEU A 180 22.59 -2.45 1.66
CA LEU A 180 21.33 -1.92 1.15
C LEU A 180 20.19 -2.85 1.52
N PHE A 181 19.02 -2.28 1.82
CA PHE A 181 17.81 -3.01 2.08
C PHE A 181 16.74 -2.68 1.05
N HIS A 182 15.97 -3.68 0.67
CA HIS A 182 14.87 -3.55 -0.28
C HIS A 182 13.65 -4.31 0.19
N GLU A 183 12.49 -3.83 -0.22
CA GLU A 183 11.23 -4.57 -0.15
C GLU A 183 11.30 -5.88 -0.99
N LEU A 184 10.34 -6.77 -0.80
CA LEU A 184 10.28 -8.03 -1.56
C LEU A 184 10.01 -7.83 -3.07
N ASP A 185 9.42 -6.69 -3.45
CA ASP A 185 9.29 -6.26 -4.86
C ASP A 185 10.53 -5.51 -5.38
N GLY A 186 11.63 -5.56 -4.63
CA GLY A 186 12.91 -4.98 -4.98
C GLY A 186 13.02 -3.47 -4.77
N TYR A 187 11.97 -2.79 -4.32
CA TYR A 187 12.05 -1.36 -4.11
C TYR A 187 13.03 -1.01 -2.98
N PHE A 188 13.90 -0.03 -3.23
CA PHE A 188 14.90 0.39 -2.24
C PHE A 188 14.25 1.02 -1.00
N ALA A 189 14.54 0.46 0.17
CA ALA A 189 14.02 0.94 1.45
C ALA A 189 15.01 1.95 2.08
N ASN A 190 16.19 1.48 2.44
CA ASN A 190 17.25 2.27 3.03
C ASN A 190 18.60 1.54 2.94
N GLY A 191 19.69 2.20 3.30
CA GLY A 191 20.99 1.53 3.43
C GLY A 191 21.93 2.22 4.41
N TRP A 192 23.09 1.61 4.60
CA TRP A 192 24.11 2.09 5.53
C TRP A 192 25.52 1.84 4.98
N ARG A 193 26.39 2.84 5.14
CA ARG A 193 27.83 2.67 4.92
C ARG A 193 28.52 2.35 6.23
N TYR A 194 29.39 1.35 6.20
CA TYR A 194 30.20 0.89 7.32
C TYR A 194 31.68 1.16 7.10
N SER A 195 32.37 1.44 8.21
CA SER A 195 33.83 1.44 8.32
C SER A 195 34.20 0.85 9.68
N ASP A 196 35.07 -0.17 9.68
CA ASP A 196 35.48 -0.90 10.87
C ASP A 196 34.30 -1.33 11.75
N GLY A 197 33.30 -1.96 11.12
CA GLY A 197 32.10 -2.48 11.77
C GLY A 197 31.12 -1.42 12.26
N ARG A 198 31.41 -0.12 12.07
CA ARG A 198 30.58 1.00 12.52
C ARG A 198 29.91 1.71 11.36
N ILE A 199 28.66 2.13 11.58
CA ILE A 199 27.93 2.95 10.62
C ILE A 199 28.56 4.33 10.57
N THR A 200 28.82 4.82 9.37
CA THR A 200 29.36 6.16 9.12
C THR A 200 28.39 7.05 8.36
N HIS A 201 27.53 6.46 7.53
CA HIS A 201 26.56 7.18 6.72
C HIS A 201 25.23 6.40 6.62
N SER A 202 24.12 7.14 6.62
CA SER A 202 22.82 6.65 6.17
C SER A 202 22.72 6.81 4.66
N ILE A 203 21.98 5.89 4.02
CA ILE A 203 21.79 5.87 2.58
C ILE A 203 20.29 5.95 2.29
N GLU A 204 19.89 6.97 1.53
CA GLU A 204 18.51 7.22 1.14
C GLU A 204 18.34 7.26 -0.38
N GLY A 205 17.16 6.87 -0.86
CA GLY A 205 16.81 6.93 -2.27
C GLY A 205 16.65 8.38 -2.74
N THR A 206 16.88 8.63 -4.02
CA THR A 206 16.56 9.89 -4.69
C THR A 206 15.41 9.71 -5.68
N THR A 207 14.59 10.74 -5.84
CA THR A 207 13.53 10.81 -6.85
C THR A 207 13.99 11.53 -8.12
N PHE A 208 15.22 12.03 -8.15
CA PHE A 208 15.76 12.77 -9.28
C PHE A 208 16.04 11.86 -10.47
N SER A 209 15.70 12.34 -11.66
CA SER A 209 16.16 11.76 -12.91
C SER A 209 17.69 11.82 -13.00
N LYS A 210 18.28 10.99 -13.86
CA LYS A 210 19.72 11.00 -14.07
C LYS A 210 20.22 12.37 -14.54
N GLU A 211 19.47 13.04 -15.42
CA GLU A 211 19.80 14.38 -15.91
C GLU A 211 19.74 15.43 -14.80
N GLU A 212 18.81 15.29 -13.86
CA GLU A 212 18.70 16.16 -12.68
C GLU A 212 19.87 15.98 -11.72
N ILE A 213 20.26 14.72 -11.47
CA ILE A 213 21.45 14.36 -10.68
C ILE A 213 22.70 14.98 -11.32
N ASP A 214 22.87 14.84 -12.63
CA ASP A 214 24.03 15.34 -13.35
C ASP A 214 24.12 16.88 -13.27
N ARG A 215 22.98 17.57 -13.40
CA ARG A 215 22.91 19.03 -13.19
C ARG A 215 23.25 19.43 -11.77
N TYR A 216 22.72 18.72 -10.77
CA TYR A 216 22.98 18.99 -9.37
C TYR A 216 24.47 18.83 -9.04
N LYS A 217 25.07 17.70 -9.42
CA LYS A 217 26.51 17.42 -9.22
C LYS A 217 27.42 18.44 -9.93
N ALA A 218 26.98 19.02 -11.05
CA ALA A 218 27.73 20.08 -11.73
C ALA A 218 27.72 21.41 -10.96
N GLN A 219 26.64 21.70 -10.22
CA GLN A 219 26.47 22.94 -9.45
C GLN A 219 27.13 22.88 -8.07
N THR A 220 27.17 21.72 -7.41
CA THR A 220 27.63 21.57 -6.02
C THR A 220 29.13 21.30 -5.84
N ARG A 221 29.95 21.42 -6.90
CA ARG A 221 31.42 21.25 -6.83
C ARG A 221 32.16 22.19 -5.84
N ALA A 222 31.46 23.06 -5.10
CA ALA A 222 32.04 24.10 -4.25
C ALA A 222 31.63 24.04 -2.75
N THR A 223 30.80 23.11 -2.27
CA THR A 223 30.39 23.05 -0.85
C THR A 223 30.68 21.69 -0.22
N LYS A 224 31.29 21.71 0.97
CA LYS A 224 31.64 20.53 1.77
C LYS A 224 30.38 20.07 2.52
N GLU A 225 29.46 19.40 1.83
CA GLU A 225 28.18 18.98 2.40
C GLU A 225 28.28 17.69 3.22
N GLU A 226 27.46 17.60 4.26
CA GLU A 226 27.28 16.43 5.13
C GLU A 226 26.63 15.24 4.41
N CYS A 227 26.02 15.49 3.24
CA CYS A 227 25.42 14.50 2.36
C CYS A 227 26.00 14.61 0.94
N GLY A 228 26.14 13.48 0.25
CA GLY A 228 26.57 13.46 -1.15
C GLY A 228 25.82 12.43 -1.98
N LEU A 229 25.55 12.74 -3.25
CA LEU A 229 25.00 11.79 -4.21
C LEU A 229 26.09 10.86 -4.74
N VAL A 230 25.92 9.56 -4.53
CA VAL A 230 26.84 8.51 -4.99
C VAL A 230 26.15 7.66 -6.04
N ASP A 231 26.84 7.42 -7.17
CA ASP A 231 26.33 6.56 -8.24
C ASP A 231 26.54 5.08 -7.93
N TYR A 232 25.47 4.31 -8.04
CA TYR A 232 25.47 2.86 -7.88
C TYR A 232 25.39 2.17 -9.24
N TYR A 233 26.23 1.16 -9.41
CA TYR A 233 26.33 0.38 -10.63
C TYR A 233 26.32 -1.11 -10.29
N GLN A 234 25.92 -1.90 -11.27
CA GLN A 234 25.95 -3.35 -11.20
C GLN A 234 26.59 -3.94 -12.44
N LEU A 235 27.22 -5.09 -12.26
CA LEU A 235 27.70 -5.93 -13.35
C LEU A 235 26.70 -7.05 -13.54
N VAL A 236 26.12 -7.11 -14.74
CA VAL A 236 25.22 -8.18 -15.15
C VAL A 236 26.02 -9.17 -15.97
N GLU A 237 25.91 -10.46 -15.65
CA GLU A 237 26.49 -11.58 -16.41
C GLU A 237 25.34 -12.40 -16.99
N GLU A 238 25.24 -12.40 -18.32
CA GLU A 238 24.25 -13.15 -19.08
C GLU A 238 24.94 -14.21 -19.92
N CYS A 239 24.54 -15.46 -19.75
CA CYS A 239 25.10 -16.60 -20.46
C CYS A 239 24.11 -17.08 -21.51
N LYS A 240 24.57 -17.15 -22.77
CA LYS A 240 23.76 -17.68 -23.86
C LYS A 240 23.84 -19.20 -23.86
N LEU A 241 22.68 -19.83 -23.92
CA LEU A 241 22.55 -21.27 -24.16
C LEU A 241 22.34 -21.51 -25.65
N TRP A 242 23.09 -22.44 -26.21
CA TRP A 242 22.88 -22.99 -27.54
C TRP A 242 22.11 -24.30 -27.42
N CYS A 243 20.86 -24.29 -27.84
CA CYS A 243 19.99 -25.46 -27.76
C CYS A 243 19.83 -26.11 -29.14
N TYR A 244 20.06 -27.42 -29.22
CA TYR A 244 19.66 -28.23 -30.37
C TYR A 244 18.47 -29.11 -29.98
N LYS A 245 17.51 -29.19 -30.90
CA LYS A 245 16.28 -29.96 -30.71
C LYS A 245 16.20 -31.03 -31.79
N ASN A 246 15.98 -32.27 -31.38
CA ASN A 246 15.63 -33.36 -32.28
C ASN A 246 14.30 -33.99 -31.83
N GLU A 247 13.89 -35.05 -32.53
CA GLU A 247 12.62 -35.73 -32.32
C GLU A 247 12.52 -36.54 -31.00
N PHE A 248 13.58 -36.58 -30.18
CA PHE A 248 13.61 -37.30 -28.91
C PHE A 248 14.02 -36.45 -27.71
N ILE A 249 14.86 -35.42 -27.90
CA ILE A 249 15.42 -34.59 -26.82
C ILE A 249 15.67 -33.14 -27.26
N GLU A 250 15.66 -32.24 -26.29
CA GLU A 250 16.19 -30.87 -26.39
C GLU A 250 17.37 -30.78 -25.42
N VAL A 251 18.56 -30.49 -25.95
CA VAL A 251 19.78 -30.35 -25.17
C VAL A 251 20.32 -28.95 -25.39
N CYS A 252 20.56 -28.25 -24.29
CA CYS A 252 21.15 -26.92 -24.26
C CYS A 252 22.55 -26.98 -23.67
N GLU A 253 23.52 -26.42 -24.38
CA GLU A 253 24.90 -26.23 -23.91
C GLU A 253 25.19 -24.73 -23.76
N GLU A 254 25.99 -24.37 -22.76
CA GLU A 254 26.39 -22.97 -22.53
C GLU A 254 27.45 -22.55 -23.55
N ASP A 255 27.16 -21.52 -24.35
CA ASP A 255 27.99 -21.06 -25.48
C ASP A 255 29.02 -20.04 -25.00
N TYR A 256 28.55 -18.87 -24.54
CA TYR A 256 29.40 -17.83 -23.97
C TYR A 256 28.59 -16.90 -23.05
N CYS A 257 29.27 -16.34 -22.04
CA CYS A 257 28.73 -15.30 -21.18
C CYS A 257 29.26 -13.93 -21.56
N TYR A 258 28.40 -12.92 -21.63
CA TYR A 258 28.79 -11.52 -21.75
C TYR A 258 28.50 -10.79 -20.44
N THR A 259 29.41 -9.89 -20.07
CA THR A 259 29.26 -9.04 -18.89
C THR A 259 29.15 -7.59 -19.30
N TYR A 260 28.20 -6.86 -18.74
CA TYR A 260 28.04 -5.43 -19.01
C TYR A 260 27.67 -4.67 -17.74
N TRP A 261 27.99 -3.38 -17.73
CA TRP A 261 27.70 -2.49 -16.61
C TRP A 261 26.37 -1.81 -16.84
N GLU A 262 25.50 -1.87 -15.83
CA GLU A 262 24.27 -1.11 -15.80
C GLU A 262 24.37 -0.01 -14.73
N TYR A 263 23.95 1.20 -15.12
CA TYR A 263 23.73 2.27 -14.15
C TYR A 263 22.41 1.99 -13.45
N VAL A 264 22.45 1.95 -12.12
CA VAL A 264 21.29 1.60 -11.32
C VAL A 264 20.53 2.87 -10.92
N THR A 265 21.17 3.68 -10.07
CA THR A 265 20.65 4.97 -9.60
C THR A 265 21.74 5.72 -8.83
N SER A 266 21.48 6.97 -8.44
CA SER A 266 22.24 7.63 -7.37
C SER A 266 21.50 7.50 -6.05
N LYS A 267 22.24 7.47 -4.94
CA LYS A 267 21.65 7.52 -3.60
C LYS A 267 22.33 8.62 -2.80
N TRP A 268 21.58 9.23 -1.88
CA TRP A 268 22.11 10.17 -0.92
C TRP A 268 22.85 9.40 0.16
N GLU A 269 24.14 9.66 0.33
CA GLU A 269 24.92 9.17 1.45
C GLU A 269 25.19 10.32 2.42
N CYS A 270 24.58 10.27 3.59
CA CYS A 270 24.60 11.34 4.60
C CYS A 270 25.36 10.90 5.85
N ARG A 271 26.29 11.71 6.33
CA ARG A 271 27.04 11.41 7.55
C ARG A 271 26.10 11.37 8.75
N THR A 272 26.11 10.28 9.50
CA THR A 272 25.33 10.15 10.74
C THR A 272 26.09 10.78 11.90
N VAL A 273 25.48 11.74 12.61
CA VAL A 273 26.11 12.47 13.73
C VAL A 273 25.95 11.74 15.08
N GLU A 274 24.94 10.88 15.21
CA GLU A 274 24.67 10.09 16.43
C GLU A 274 24.44 8.62 16.08
N VAL A 275 25.33 7.73 16.53
CA VAL A 275 25.22 6.29 16.29
C VAL A 275 24.99 5.60 17.62
N ASN A 276 23.72 5.44 18.01
CA ASN A 276 23.37 4.40 18.96
C ASN A 276 23.45 3.06 18.20
N GLU A 277 24.11 2.06 18.79
CA GLU A 277 24.52 0.79 18.17
C GLU A 277 23.36 -0.09 17.61
N SER A 278 22.11 0.41 17.61
CA SER A 278 20.88 -0.30 17.24
C SER A 278 20.28 0.03 15.86
N ASP A 279 20.75 1.04 15.14
CA ASP A 279 19.94 1.67 14.08
C ASP A 279 20.24 1.25 12.63
N GLY A 280 21.25 0.42 12.40
CA GLY A 280 21.67 -0.06 11.06
C GLY A 280 20.77 -1.12 10.40
N GLY A 281 19.53 -1.23 10.87
CA GLY A 281 18.56 -2.20 10.38
C GLY A 281 17.84 -1.75 9.12
N TYR A 282 16.97 -2.63 8.65
CA TYR A 282 15.96 -2.29 7.66
C TYR A 282 14.97 -1.30 8.26
N LYS A 283 14.62 -0.28 7.49
CA LYS A 283 13.58 0.71 7.81
C LYS A 283 12.58 0.66 6.66
N PRO A 284 11.34 0.20 6.89
CA PRO A 284 10.34 0.19 5.83
C PRO A 284 10.20 1.60 5.25
N PRO A 285 10.15 1.76 3.91
CA PRO A 285 9.97 3.05 3.30
C PRO A 285 8.68 3.67 3.84
N VAL A 286 8.76 4.94 4.25
CA VAL A 286 7.54 5.70 4.55
C VAL A 286 6.75 5.79 3.24
N ASP A 287 5.52 5.26 3.27
CA ASP A 287 4.68 4.84 2.14
C ASP A 287 4.38 5.93 1.09
N THR A 288 4.81 7.17 1.34
CA THR A 288 4.60 8.34 0.49
C THR A 288 5.61 8.51 -0.65
N LYS A 289 6.76 7.81 -0.62
CA LYS A 289 7.81 7.94 -1.66
C LYS A 289 7.81 6.82 -2.71
N LYS A 290 7.25 5.65 -2.41
CA LYS A 290 7.32 4.44 -3.26
C LYS A 290 6.24 4.42 -4.35
N TYR A 291 5.03 4.80 -3.97
CA TYR A 291 3.88 4.82 -4.86
C TYR A 291 3.52 6.29 -5.09
N GLY A 292 4.01 6.88 -6.18
CA GLY A 292 3.57 8.22 -6.59
C GLY A 292 2.07 8.23 -6.88
N VAL A 293 1.50 9.41 -7.15
CA VAL A 293 0.11 9.50 -7.61
C VAL A 293 0.08 9.11 -9.10
N PRO A 294 -0.64 8.05 -9.51
CA PRO A 294 -0.80 7.69 -10.92
C PRO A 294 -1.35 8.84 -11.77
N ASP A 295 -1.02 8.91 -13.06
CA ASP A 295 -1.37 10.05 -13.94
C ASP A 295 -2.87 10.41 -13.91
N ARG A 296 -3.75 9.40 -13.89
CA ARG A 296 -5.22 9.61 -13.79
C ARG A 296 -5.62 10.22 -12.45
N LEU A 297 -4.96 9.83 -11.37
CA LEU A 297 -5.19 10.36 -10.03
C LEU A 297 -4.47 11.69 -9.79
N ALA A 298 -3.42 12.02 -10.57
CA ALA A 298 -2.65 13.25 -10.42
C ALA A 298 -3.45 14.51 -10.75
N SER A 299 -4.57 14.37 -11.47
CA SER A 299 -5.54 15.45 -11.67
C SER A 299 -6.44 15.70 -10.46
N PHE A 300 -6.43 14.81 -9.46
CA PHE A 300 -7.31 14.88 -8.28
C PHE A 300 -6.55 14.94 -6.96
N PHE A 301 -5.31 14.44 -6.89
CA PHE A 301 -4.53 14.37 -5.66
C PHE A 301 -3.11 14.89 -5.86
N GLU A 302 -2.61 15.64 -4.87
CA GLU A 302 -1.20 16.04 -4.82
C GLU A 302 -0.30 14.94 -4.24
N LYS A 303 -0.82 14.17 -3.27
CA LYS A 303 -0.05 13.15 -2.55
C LYS A 303 -0.78 11.81 -2.45
N ASN A 304 0.02 10.74 -2.43
CA ASN A 304 -0.42 9.41 -2.05
C ASN A 304 0.11 9.09 -0.64
N GLU A 305 -0.79 8.87 0.31
CA GLU A 305 -0.50 8.41 1.67
C GLU A 305 -1.23 7.10 2.00
N ILE A 306 -1.83 6.43 1.00
CA ILE A 306 -2.37 5.06 1.11
C ILE A 306 -1.42 3.99 0.55
N GLY A 307 -0.26 4.41 0.07
CA GLY A 307 0.78 3.49 -0.37
C GLY A 307 0.41 2.64 -1.57
N LYS A 308 0.67 1.33 -1.48
CA LYS A 308 0.33 0.34 -2.52
C LYS A 308 -1.17 0.31 -2.87
N GLY A 309 -2.03 0.76 -1.95
CA GLY A 309 -3.48 0.85 -2.17
C GLY A 309 -3.86 1.78 -3.33
N ILE A 310 -2.93 2.66 -3.75
CA ILE A 310 -3.15 3.60 -4.84
C ILE A 310 -3.45 2.90 -6.18
N SER A 311 -2.88 1.73 -6.44
CA SER A 311 -3.15 0.98 -7.68
C SER A 311 -4.60 0.50 -7.73
N LYS A 312 -5.12 0.01 -6.61
CA LYS A 312 -6.52 -0.39 -6.47
C LYS A 312 -7.46 0.83 -6.55
N LEU A 313 -7.08 1.94 -5.94
CA LEU A 313 -7.85 3.20 -6.04
C LEU A 313 -7.88 3.70 -7.49
N ASP A 314 -6.76 3.63 -8.19
CA ASP A 314 -6.65 4.02 -9.60
C ASP A 314 -7.62 3.20 -10.46
N GLU A 315 -7.65 1.87 -10.32
CA GLU A 315 -8.62 0.99 -10.99
C GLU A 315 -10.07 1.38 -10.67
N LEU A 316 -10.41 1.63 -9.40
CA LEU A 316 -11.75 2.07 -9.00
C LEU A 316 -12.13 3.42 -9.63
N PHE A 317 -11.18 4.36 -9.72
CA PHE A 317 -11.39 5.64 -10.39
C PHE A 317 -11.60 5.49 -11.89
N LYS A 318 -10.94 4.52 -12.53
CA LYS A 318 -11.18 4.21 -13.95
C LYS A 318 -12.62 3.78 -14.18
N ASP A 319 -13.05 2.75 -13.46
CA ASP A 319 -14.40 2.18 -13.60
C ASP A 319 -15.48 3.21 -13.24
N MET A 320 -15.22 4.06 -12.24
CA MET A 320 -16.11 5.15 -11.86
C MET A 320 -16.19 6.22 -12.94
N LEU A 321 -15.05 6.72 -13.43
CA LEU A 321 -14.99 7.82 -14.41
C LEU A 321 -15.47 7.41 -15.82
N ASP A 322 -15.54 6.11 -16.12
CA ASP A 322 -16.19 5.60 -17.35
C ASP A 322 -17.71 5.85 -17.33
N LYS A 323 -18.32 6.08 -16.16
CA LYS A 323 -19.74 6.42 -16.04
C LYS A 323 -19.90 7.92 -16.26
N CYS A 324 -20.75 8.31 -17.22
CA CYS A 324 -20.93 9.71 -17.63
C CYS A 324 -21.09 10.66 -16.45
N ARG A 325 -21.92 10.29 -15.47
CA ARG A 325 -22.20 11.07 -14.25
C ARG A 325 -20.95 11.50 -13.46
N TYR A 326 -20.00 10.59 -13.24
CA TYR A 326 -18.76 10.89 -12.51
C TYR A 326 -17.71 11.52 -13.44
N SER A 327 -17.74 11.21 -14.74
CA SER A 327 -16.91 11.89 -15.72
C SER A 327 -17.16 13.40 -15.76
N GLN A 328 -18.42 13.84 -15.64
CA GLN A 328 -18.81 15.25 -15.62
C GLN A 328 -18.34 15.94 -14.33
N MET A 329 -18.49 15.30 -13.17
CA MET A 329 -17.94 15.81 -11.91
C MET A 329 -16.41 15.92 -11.96
N GLY A 330 -15.75 14.91 -12.52
CA GLY A 330 -14.32 14.93 -12.74
C GLY A 330 -13.87 16.05 -13.69
N ALA A 331 -14.66 16.33 -14.74
CA ALA A 331 -14.39 17.43 -15.65
C ALA A 331 -14.49 18.78 -14.93
N TYR A 332 -15.56 18.98 -14.16
CA TYR A 332 -15.73 20.19 -13.33
C TYR A 332 -14.52 20.43 -12.42
N MET A 333 -14.08 19.41 -11.67
CA MET A 333 -12.91 19.54 -10.78
C MET A 333 -11.65 19.90 -11.56
N ARG A 334 -11.41 19.29 -12.73
CA ARG A 334 -10.24 19.59 -13.57
C ARG A 334 -10.27 21.00 -14.16
N GLU A 335 -11.42 21.43 -14.64
CA GLU A 335 -11.62 22.76 -15.24
C GLU A 335 -11.43 23.88 -14.20
N ASN A 336 -11.73 23.60 -12.93
CA ASN A 336 -11.49 24.51 -11.82
C ASN A 336 -10.13 24.31 -11.15
N GLU A 337 -9.22 23.53 -11.75
CA GLU A 337 -7.88 23.21 -11.24
C GLU A 337 -7.89 22.66 -9.79
N PHE A 338 -8.99 22.04 -9.38
CA PHE A 338 -9.19 21.56 -8.03
C PHE A 338 -8.44 20.24 -7.80
N LYS A 339 -7.65 20.20 -6.73
CA LYS A 339 -6.98 19.00 -6.23
C LYS A 339 -7.12 18.88 -4.72
N MET A 340 -7.31 17.65 -4.27
CA MET A 340 -7.13 17.27 -2.87
C MET A 340 -5.64 17.26 -2.53
N HIS A 341 -5.30 17.67 -1.31
CA HIS A 341 -3.92 17.60 -0.80
C HIS A 341 -3.38 16.16 -0.80
N GLY A 342 -4.24 15.18 -0.60
CA GLY A 342 -3.88 13.80 -0.79
C GLY A 342 -4.99 12.81 -0.49
N VAL A 343 -4.62 11.54 -0.58
CA VAL A 343 -5.44 10.41 -0.16
C VAL A 343 -4.72 9.60 0.89
N ARG A 344 -5.38 9.25 2.00
CA ARG A 344 -4.76 8.56 3.15
C ARG A 344 -5.67 7.54 3.83
N TYR A 345 -5.07 6.65 4.63
CA TYR A 345 -5.82 5.81 5.55
C TYR A 345 -6.05 6.50 6.89
N ASN A 346 -7.24 6.33 7.46
CA ASN A 346 -7.62 6.82 8.78
C ASN A 346 -8.43 5.76 9.52
N GLY A 347 -7.75 4.94 10.33
CA GLY A 347 -8.39 3.90 11.14
C GLY A 347 -9.37 4.45 12.20
N ASP A 348 -9.21 5.71 12.57
CA ASP A 348 -10.00 6.41 13.60
C ASP A 348 -11.32 6.99 13.06
N LEU A 349 -11.67 6.71 11.80
CA LEU A 349 -12.97 7.10 11.26
C LEU A 349 -14.11 6.57 12.16
N PRO A 350 -15.20 7.35 12.36
CA PRO A 350 -16.32 6.97 13.22
C PRO A 350 -16.85 5.56 12.89
N MET A 351 -17.22 4.78 13.90
CA MET A 351 -17.71 3.41 13.70
C MET A 351 -18.79 3.36 12.60
N GLY A 352 -18.57 2.52 11.58
CA GLY A 352 -19.46 2.37 10.43
C GLY A 352 -19.13 3.24 9.21
N ALA A 353 -18.25 4.25 9.35
CA ALA A 353 -17.74 5.02 8.22
C ALA A 353 -16.59 4.26 7.52
N ASN A 354 -16.63 4.19 6.19
CA ASN A 354 -15.59 3.57 5.38
C ASN A 354 -14.70 4.60 4.67
N GLY A 355 -15.18 5.83 4.51
CA GLY A 355 -14.39 6.94 3.97
C GLY A 355 -14.87 8.28 4.51
N GLY A 356 -14.21 9.34 4.04
CA GLY A 356 -14.59 10.71 4.33
C GLY A 356 -13.75 11.73 3.55
N VAL A 357 -14.27 12.95 3.41
CA VAL A 357 -13.52 14.12 2.96
C VAL A 357 -13.34 15.10 4.11
N THR A 358 -12.11 15.58 4.32
CA THR A 358 -11.77 16.46 5.44
C THR A 358 -11.55 17.91 5.01
N SER A 359 -11.51 18.83 5.98
CA SER A 359 -11.32 20.26 5.74
C SER A 359 -9.93 20.58 5.22
N GLY A 360 -8.94 19.74 5.55
CA GLY A 360 -7.58 19.79 5.01
C GLY A 360 -7.45 19.24 3.59
N ALA A 361 -8.55 19.09 2.85
CA ALA A 361 -8.60 18.57 1.49
C ALA A 361 -7.99 17.17 1.36
N TYR A 362 -8.24 16.29 2.32
CA TYR A 362 -7.90 14.87 2.22
C TYR A 362 -9.12 14.03 1.87
N LEU A 363 -8.94 13.08 0.96
CA LEU A 363 -9.79 11.91 0.84
C LEU A 363 -9.27 10.82 1.78
N GLU A 364 -10.11 10.32 2.66
CA GLU A 364 -9.75 9.31 3.64
C GLU A 364 -10.52 8.02 3.42
N PHE A 365 -9.84 6.90 3.65
CA PHE A 365 -10.45 5.57 3.75
C PHE A 365 -10.07 4.95 5.08
N ARG A 366 -10.92 4.10 5.67
CA ARG A 366 -10.58 3.45 6.95
C ARG A 366 -9.31 2.62 6.83
N ASP A 367 -9.28 1.76 5.81
CA ASP A 367 -8.21 0.82 5.50
C ASP A 367 -8.38 0.33 4.04
N GLU A 368 -7.54 -0.59 3.59
CA GLU A 368 -7.57 -1.14 2.23
C GLU A 368 -8.89 -1.89 1.90
N SER A 369 -9.59 -2.41 2.91
CA SER A 369 -10.88 -3.08 2.75
C SER A 369 -12.02 -2.08 2.46
N ALA A 370 -11.84 -0.81 2.80
CA ALA A 370 -12.76 0.26 2.48
C ALA A 370 -12.64 0.77 1.03
N LEU A 371 -11.58 0.42 0.31
CA LEU A 371 -11.43 0.69 -1.13
C LEU A 371 -12.40 -0.19 -1.94
N LYS A 372 -13.65 0.24 -2.05
CA LYS A 372 -14.74 -0.41 -2.80
C LYS A 372 -15.43 0.63 -3.68
N SER A 373 -16.03 0.21 -4.79
CA SER A 373 -16.67 1.17 -5.72
C SER A 373 -17.74 2.01 -5.02
N THR A 374 -18.53 1.43 -4.12
CA THR A 374 -19.59 2.14 -3.39
C THR A 374 -19.04 3.23 -2.47
N THR A 375 -17.91 2.98 -1.81
CA THR A 375 -17.24 3.98 -0.95
C THR A 375 -16.55 5.03 -1.79
N VAL A 376 -15.81 4.65 -2.83
CA VAL A 376 -15.15 5.61 -3.74
C VAL A 376 -16.17 6.53 -4.41
N GLU A 377 -17.27 5.99 -4.92
CA GLU A 377 -18.35 6.78 -5.52
C GLU A 377 -19.04 7.71 -4.51
N HIS A 378 -19.18 7.27 -3.25
CA HIS A 378 -19.71 8.11 -2.17
C HIS A 378 -18.80 9.30 -1.90
N GLU A 379 -17.53 9.03 -1.62
CA GLU A 379 -16.59 10.09 -1.24
C GLU A 379 -16.19 10.98 -2.42
N PHE A 380 -16.19 10.48 -3.64
CA PHE A 380 -15.96 11.29 -4.83
C PHE A 380 -17.03 12.37 -5.02
N PHE A 381 -18.28 12.10 -4.64
CA PHE A 381 -19.33 13.11 -4.60
C PHE A 381 -19.00 14.21 -3.57
N HIS A 382 -18.51 13.83 -2.40
CA HIS A 382 -18.06 14.79 -1.39
C HIS A 382 -16.82 15.58 -1.84
N MET A 383 -15.93 14.98 -2.63
CA MET A 383 -14.84 15.72 -3.27
C MET A 383 -15.37 16.78 -4.22
N TYR A 384 -16.38 16.44 -5.02
CA TYR A 384 -17.03 17.38 -5.93
C TYR A 384 -17.76 18.51 -5.16
N GLN A 385 -18.50 18.19 -4.10
CA GLN A 385 -19.10 19.20 -3.21
C GLN A 385 -18.05 20.14 -2.61
N TYR A 386 -16.85 19.61 -2.29
CA TYR A 386 -15.76 20.43 -1.76
C TYR A 386 -15.24 21.36 -2.85
N ALA A 387 -15.07 20.86 -4.08
CA ALA A 387 -14.66 21.67 -5.22
C ALA A 387 -15.68 22.77 -5.54
N TYR A 388 -16.97 22.48 -5.41
CA TYR A 388 -18.06 23.40 -5.73
C TYR A 388 -18.26 24.48 -4.66
N GLY A 389 -18.41 24.07 -3.40
CA GLY A 389 -18.79 24.96 -2.29
C GLY A 389 -17.66 25.32 -1.33
N GLY A 390 -16.46 24.75 -1.52
CA GLY A 390 -15.31 24.94 -0.64
C GLY A 390 -15.35 24.10 0.65
N PRO A 391 -14.35 24.29 1.53
CA PRO A 391 -14.23 23.52 2.78
C PRO A 391 -15.42 23.68 3.72
N GLU A 392 -16.02 24.86 3.79
CA GLU A 392 -17.14 25.14 4.70
C GLU A 392 -18.40 24.35 4.30
N TYR A 393 -18.68 24.27 3.00
CA TYR A 393 -19.77 23.47 2.46
C TYR A 393 -19.63 21.99 2.82
N CYS A 394 -18.39 21.49 2.79
CA CYS A 394 -18.10 20.09 3.07
C CYS A 394 -17.78 19.75 4.51
N THR A 395 -17.43 20.69 5.39
CA THR A 395 -16.93 20.33 6.74
C THR A 395 -17.62 21.03 7.89
N ASP A 396 -18.50 21.99 7.62
CA ASP A 396 -19.35 22.53 8.66
C ASP A 396 -20.29 21.44 9.17
N VAL A 397 -20.25 21.23 10.49
CA VAL A 397 -21.12 20.29 11.20
C VAL A 397 -22.60 20.66 11.02
N ALA A 398 -22.91 21.96 10.90
CA ALA A 398 -24.27 22.44 10.63
C ALA A 398 -24.79 21.99 9.25
N ASN A 399 -23.89 21.75 8.31
CA ASN A 399 -24.22 21.36 6.93
C ASN A 399 -24.19 19.85 6.72
N ARG A 400 -23.72 19.07 7.71
CA ARG A 400 -23.50 17.62 7.57
C ARG A 400 -24.74 16.89 7.07
N THR A 401 -25.90 17.10 7.70
CA THR A 401 -27.14 16.43 7.31
C THR A 401 -27.54 16.76 5.87
N ALA A 402 -27.46 18.03 5.48
CA ALA A 402 -27.83 18.49 4.15
C ALA A 402 -26.87 17.97 3.07
N ARG A 403 -25.56 18.02 3.33
CA ARG A 403 -24.51 17.50 2.45
C ARG A 403 -24.69 16.02 2.17
N GLU A 404 -24.88 15.23 3.22
CA GLU A 404 -25.14 13.79 3.10
C GLU A 404 -26.44 13.54 2.33
N PHE A 405 -27.51 14.28 2.64
CA PHE A 405 -28.77 14.13 1.91
C PHE A 405 -28.64 14.45 0.43
N GLU A 406 -27.95 15.54 0.07
CA GLU A 406 -27.73 15.91 -1.33
C GLU A 406 -27.00 14.81 -2.11
N ARG A 407 -25.95 14.21 -1.51
CA ARG A 407 -25.25 13.04 -2.06
C ARG A 407 -26.20 11.86 -2.26
N GLN A 408 -27.10 11.62 -1.31
CA GLN A 408 -28.08 10.53 -1.39
C GLN A 408 -29.13 10.77 -2.48
N VAL A 409 -29.63 12.00 -2.63
CA VAL A 409 -30.56 12.36 -3.72
C VAL A 409 -29.94 12.06 -5.07
N PHE A 410 -28.68 12.47 -5.29
CA PHE A 410 -27.97 12.17 -6.52
C PHE A 410 -27.82 10.66 -6.77
N GLY A 411 -27.43 9.90 -5.74
CA GLY A 411 -27.29 8.46 -5.82
C GLY A 411 -28.62 7.75 -6.10
N ASP A 412 -29.69 8.18 -5.45
CA ASP A 412 -31.04 7.62 -5.64
C ASP A 412 -31.60 7.93 -7.02
N ILE A 413 -31.46 9.16 -7.54
CA ILE A 413 -31.84 9.50 -8.93
C ILE A 413 -31.14 8.56 -9.91
N THR A 414 -29.83 8.40 -9.74
CA THR A 414 -29.01 7.54 -10.60
C THR A 414 -29.49 6.09 -10.55
N LEU A 415 -29.63 5.52 -9.36
CA LEU A 415 -30.08 4.14 -9.19
C LEU A 415 -31.51 3.93 -9.70
N TYR A 416 -32.40 4.91 -9.50
CA TYR A 416 -33.79 4.83 -9.94
C TYR A 416 -33.90 4.75 -11.46
N ILE A 417 -33.07 5.53 -12.17
CA ILE A 417 -32.96 5.47 -13.63
C ILE A 417 -32.32 4.15 -14.09
N GLU A 418 -31.23 3.71 -13.46
CA GLU A 418 -30.59 2.43 -13.77
C GLU A 418 -31.56 1.25 -13.60
N LYS A 419 -32.47 1.34 -12.62
CA LYS A 419 -33.54 0.35 -12.37
C LYS A 419 -34.83 0.62 -13.14
N LYS A 420 -34.88 1.63 -14.01
CA LYS A 420 -36.06 1.98 -14.83
C LYS A 420 -37.33 2.17 -13.98
N GLY A 421 -37.17 2.88 -12.86
CA GLY A 421 -38.24 3.22 -11.93
C GLY A 421 -38.67 2.10 -10.97
N ARG A 422 -37.97 0.95 -10.95
CA ARG A 422 -38.34 -0.23 -10.14
C ARG A 422 -37.58 -0.27 -8.83
N PHE A 423 -38.04 0.49 -7.83
CA PHE A 423 -37.64 0.32 -6.44
C PHE A 423 -38.70 -0.51 -5.73
N GLU A 424 -38.36 -1.76 -5.40
CA GLU A 424 -39.28 -2.78 -4.87
C GLU A 424 -38.97 -3.12 -3.39
N SER A 425 -37.82 -2.69 -2.89
CA SER A 425 -37.29 -3.02 -1.56
C SER A 425 -36.55 -1.84 -0.94
N LYS A 426 -36.34 -1.89 0.39
CA LYS A 426 -35.56 -0.84 1.10
C LYS A 426 -34.10 -0.84 0.65
N GLU A 427 -33.58 -1.97 0.20
CA GLU A 427 -32.21 -2.13 -0.29
C GLU A 427 -31.97 -1.42 -1.64
N ASP A 428 -33.03 -0.97 -2.31
CA ASP A 428 -32.94 -0.23 -3.57
C ASP A 428 -32.56 1.25 -3.36
N TYR A 429 -32.63 1.73 -2.11
CA TYR A 429 -32.31 3.10 -1.73
C TYR A 429 -30.91 3.20 -1.14
N THR A 430 -30.19 4.28 -1.46
CA THR A 430 -28.88 4.58 -0.87
C THR A 430 -28.93 4.84 0.64
N TRP A 431 -30.13 5.07 1.20
CA TRP A 431 -30.40 5.39 2.62
C TRP A 431 -31.26 4.34 3.35
N GLY A 432 -31.69 3.26 2.67
CA GLY A 432 -32.65 2.28 3.21
C GLY A 432 -32.18 1.42 4.38
N TYR A 433 -30.90 1.51 4.74
CA TYR A 433 -30.31 0.84 5.91
C TYR A 433 -30.09 1.79 7.12
N ASN A 434 -30.26 3.11 6.95
CA ASN A 434 -29.93 4.12 7.96
C ASN A 434 -31.13 4.53 8.84
N GLY A 435 -32.01 3.56 9.14
CA GLY A 435 -33.16 3.75 10.04
C GLY A 435 -34.38 4.44 9.41
N PHE A 436 -34.43 4.51 8.09
CA PHE A 436 -35.55 5.11 7.36
C PHE A 436 -36.78 4.17 7.30
N PRO A 437 -37.97 4.58 7.77
CA PRO A 437 -39.16 3.74 7.74
C PRO A 437 -39.77 3.67 6.32
N TYR A 438 -39.64 2.50 5.68
CA TYR A 438 -40.15 2.18 4.33
C TYR A 438 -41.62 2.59 4.07
N ARG A 439 -42.48 2.63 5.10
CA ARG A 439 -43.91 2.99 4.99
C ARG A 439 -44.20 4.49 4.98
N GLU A 440 -43.22 5.34 5.25
CA GLU A 440 -43.36 6.81 5.23
C GLU A 440 -42.75 7.43 3.96
N CYS A 441 -42.43 6.57 2.96
CA CYS A 441 -41.64 6.86 1.77
C CYS A 441 -42.46 7.29 0.53
N GLU A 442 -43.81 7.28 0.59
CA GLU A 442 -44.64 7.63 -0.59
C GLU A 442 -44.29 9.02 -1.13
N ALA A 443 -44.11 10.01 -0.26
CA ALA A 443 -43.78 11.37 -0.68
C ALA A 443 -42.41 11.49 -1.36
N TYR A 444 -41.39 10.76 -0.88
CA TYR A 444 -40.07 10.78 -1.51
C TYR A 444 -40.02 9.95 -2.79
N GLN A 445 -40.71 8.80 -2.81
CA GLN A 445 -40.88 7.97 -4.01
C GLN A 445 -41.62 8.71 -5.11
N ASP A 446 -42.72 9.38 -4.75
CA ASP A 446 -43.52 10.17 -5.67
C ASP A 446 -42.67 11.32 -6.23
N TRP A 447 -41.91 12.00 -5.38
CA TRP A 447 -40.98 13.05 -5.80
C TRP A 447 -39.89 12.52 -6.73
N LEU A 448 -39.19 11.44 -6.38
CA LEU A 448 -38.20 10.79 -7.25
C LEU A 448 -38.81 10.37 -8.59
N ARG A 449 -40.01 9.78 -8.57
CA ARG A 449 -40.73 9.36 -9.77
C ARG A 449 -41.10 10.56 -10.64
N GLU A 450 -41.51 11.67 -10.05
CA GLU A 450 -41.85 12.91 -10.75
C GLU A 450 -40.62 13.52 -11.43
N ILE A 451 -39.55 13.78 -10.67
CA ILE A 451 -38.35 14.47 -11.19
C ILE A 451 -37.59 13.64 -12.23
N THR A 452 -37.71 12.31 -12.22
CA THR A 452 -37.01 11.42 -13.18
C THR A 452 -37.91 10.90 -14.31
N ASN A 453 -39.14 11.42 -14.42
CA ASN A 453 -40.14 10.96 -15.38
C ASN A 453 -40.32 9.42 -15.34
N GLY A 454 -40.56 8.89 -14.14
CA GLY A 454 -40.71 7.46 -13.90
C GLY A 454 -39.41 6.65 -14.00
N GLY A 455 -38.24 7.30 -13.84
CA GLY A 455 -36.93 6.67 -13.97
C GLY A 455 -36.50 6.48 -15.43
N THR A 456 -36.94 7.35 -16.33
CA THR A 456 -36.59 7.27 -17.76
C THR A 456 -35.54 8.27 -18.19
N GLU A 457 -35.37 9.37 -17.45
CA GLU A 457 -34.38 10.40 -17.77
C GLU A 457 -33.83 11.07 -16.50
N PHE A 458 -32.62 11.62 -16.60
CA PHE A 458 -32.07 12.48 -15.56
C PHE A 458 -32.84 13.82 -15.54
N PRO A 459 -33.21 14.35 -14.36
CA PRO A 459 -33.73 15.71 -14.28
C PRO A 459 -32.68 16.73 -14.70
N ALA A 460 -33.12 17.87 -15.25
CA ALA A 460 -32.25 19.04 -15.41
C ALA A 460 -31.93 19.71 -14.06
N GLU A 461 -32.89 19.69 -13.13
CA GLU A 461 -32.75 20.20 -11.77
C GLU A 461 -33.80 19.55 -10.86
N VAL A 462 -33.59 19.63 -9.55
CA VAL A 462 -34.59 19.32 -8.53
C VAL A 462 -35.10 20.62 -7.90
N ASP A 463 -36.40 20.66 -7.61
CA ASP A 463 -37.04 21.84 -7.05
C ASP A 463 -36.69 22.02 -5.56
N VAL A 464 -36.47 23.28 -5.15
CA VAL A 464 -36.08 23.61 -3.76
C VAL A 464 -37.13 23.16 -2.75
N VAL A 465 -38.43 23.29 -3.07
CA VAL A 465 -39.53 22.99 -2.14
C VAL A 465 -39.59 21.49 -1.84
N GLY A 466 -39.55 20.66 -2.88
CA GLY A 466 -39.51 19.20 -2.79
C GLY A 466 -38.25 18.71 -2.10
N TYR A 467 -37.09 19.29 -2.45
CA TYR A 467 -35.83 18.98 -1.80
C TYR A 467 -35.86 19.28 -0.29
N GLN A 468 -36.25 20.50 0.13
CA GLN A 468 -36.29 20.89 1.54
C GLN A 468 -37.31 20.08 2.35
N LYS A 469 -38.44 19.72 1.73
CA LYS A 469 -39.42 18.81 2.33
C LYS A 469 -38.78 17.44 2.60
N CYS A 470 -38.08 16.87 1.63
CA CYS A 470 -37.43 15.57 1.78
C CYS A 470 -36.22 15.62 2.74
N LEU A 471 -35.45 16.70 2.74
CA LEU A 471 -34.37 16.94 3.70
C LEU A 471 -34.89 17.01 5.14
N SER A 472 -36.05 17.64 5.35
CA SER A 472 -36.69 17.69 6.67
C SER A 472 -37.01 16.28 7.19
N TYR A 473 -37.52 15.40 6.33
CA TYR A 473 -37.73 13.99 6.68
C TYR A 473 -36.41 13.26 6.92
N TYR A 474 -35.43 13.42 6.02
CA TYR A 474 -34.11 12.79 6.17
C TYR A 474 -33.46 13.15 7.52
N SER A 475 -33.49 14.43 7.90
CA SER A 475 -32.99 14.94 9.17
C SER A 475 -33.64 14.26 10.39
N GLN A 476 -34.93 13.98 10.34
CA GLN A 476 -35.66 13.35 11.45
C GLN A 476 -35.32 11.87 11.62
N TYR A 477 -35.12 11.15 10.52
CA TYR A 477 -35.07 9.68 10.54
C TYR A 477 -33.67 9.08 10.37
N ASN A 478 -32.73 9.80 9.75
CA ASN A 478 -31.40 9.28 9.49
C ASN A 478 -30.60 9.09 10.79
N ILE A 479 -30.16 7.86 11.05
CA ILE A 479 -29.44 7.50 12.28
C ILE A 479 -27.95 7.87 12.28
N ALA A 480 -27.37 8.21 11.14
CA ALA A 480 -25.94 8.48 10.99
C ALA A 480 -25.64 9.99 10.92
N SER A 481 -26.56 10.78 10.36
CA SER A 481 -26.37 12.21 10.12
C SER A 481 -27.59 13.07 10.43
N GLY A 482 -28.63 12.52 11.06
CA GLY A 482 -29.84 13.26 11.46
C GLY A 482 -29.85 13.65 12.94
N ILE A 483 -31.00 14.11 13.43
CA ILE A 483 -31.23 14.57 14.81
C ILE A 483 -30.85 13.49 15.83
N LYS A 484 -31.13 12.22 15.54
CA LYS A 484 -30.77 11.08 16.41
C LYS A 484 -29.26 10.92 16.59
N ALA A 485 -28.46 11.37 15.63
CA ALA A 485 -27.00 11.36 15.69
C ALA A 485 -26.42 12.66 16.29
N GLY A 486 -27.28 13.58 16.74
CA GLY A 486 -26.88 14.86 17.34
C GLY A 486 -26.65 15.99 16.35
N TYR A 487 -27.06 15.84 15.08
CA TYR A 487 -26.96 16.89 14.07
C TYR A 487 -28.31 17.56 13.86
N GLU A 488 -28.40 18.85 14.18
CA GLU A 488 -29.58 19.66 13.89
C GLU A 488 -29.47 20.24 12.48
N CYS A 489 -30.53 20.09 11.69
CA CYS A 489 -30.60 20.60 10.32
C CYS A 489 -31.90 21.36 10.10
N ASN A 490 -31.80 22.67 9.87
CA ASN A 490 -32.92 23.49 9.43
C ASN A 490 -32.99 23.47 7.91
N ALA A 491 -33.81 22.58 7.35
CA ALA A 491 -33.89 22.33 5.91
C ALA A 491 -34.16 23.58 5.08
N SER A 492 -34.90 24.56 5.62
CA SER A 492 -35.23 25.82 4.92
C SER A 492 -34.01 26.69 4.58
N ASN A 493 -32.86 26.43 5.20
CA ASN A 493 -31.62 27.15 4.96
C ASN A 493 -30.77 26.53 3.83
N PHE A 494 -31.20 25.41 3.25
CA PHE A 494 -30.41 24.65 2.29
C PHE A 494 -31.08 24.59 0.93
N GLU A 495 -30.30 24.90 -0.10
CA GLU A 495 -30.67 24.77 -1.50
C GLU A 495 -29.84 23.63 -2.14
N PRO A 496 -30.41 22.87 -3.09
CA PRO A 496 -29.74 21.74 -3.75
C PRO A 496 -28.74 22.20 -4.84
N ASP A 497 -27.91 23.20 -4.55
CA ASP A 497 -27.09 23.88 -5.54
C ASP A 497 -26.10 22.95 -6.23
N CYS A 498 -25.40 22.12 -5.46
CA CYS A 498 -24.33 21.28 -5.97
C CYS A 498 -24.90 20.12 -6.81
N VAL A 499 -26.02 19.53 -6.38
CA VAL A 499 -26.73 18.50 -7.15
C VAL A 499 -27.42 19.09 -8.38
N ASN A 500 -28.02 20.29 -8.30
CA ASN A 500 -28.65 20.93 -9.46
C ASN A 500 -27.65 21.31 -10.52
N TYR A 501 -26.48 21.83 -10.14
CA TYR A 501 -25.42 22.12 -11.08
C TYR A 501 -25.04 20.88 -11.89
N ILE A 502 -24.75 19.76 -11.22
CA ILE A 502 -24.29 18.56 -11.92
C ILE A 502 -25.41 17.89 -12.72
N LEU A 503 -26.65 17.91 -12.23
CA LEU A 503 -27.82 17.44 -12.97
C LEU A 503 -28.02 18.24 -14.27
N GLY A 504 -27.88 19.56 -14.22
CA GLY A 504 -28.00 20.41 -15.41
C GLY A 504 -26.93 20.08 -16.46
N VAL A 505 -25.69 19.87 -16.03
CA VAL A 505 -24.60 19.43 -16.93
C VAL A 505 -24.88 18.04 -17.51
N MET A 506 -25.32 17.10 -16.67
CA MET A 506 -25.62 15.73 -17.10
C MET A 506 -26.83 15.66 -18.04
N TYR A 507 -27.86 16.48 -17.84
CA TYR A 507 -29.04 16.55 -18.70
C TYR A 507 -28.68 16.86 -20.16
N VAL A 508 -27.63 17.68 -20.35
CA VAL A 508 -27.11 18.02 -21.68
C VAL A 508 -26.19 16.92 -22.21
N ASN A 509 -25.31 16.39 -21.36
CA ASN A 509 -24.15 15.60 -21.80
C ASN A 509 -24.29 14.07 -21.68
N CYS A 510 -25.25 13.57 -20.88
CA CYS A 510 -25.35 12.15 -20.48
C CYS A 510 -26.62 11.44 -20.99
N LYS A 511 -27.12 11.82 -22.17
CA LYS A 511 -28.34 11.25 -22.77
C LYS A 511 -28.18 9.80 -23.23
#